data_AF-A0A564ZHB6-F1
#
_entry.id   AF-A0A564ZHB6-F1
#
_cell.length_a   1.000
_cell.length_b   1.000
_cell.length_c   1.000
_cell.angle_alpha   90.00
_cell.angle_beta   90.00
_cell.angle_gamma   90.00
#
_symmetry.space_group_name_H-M   'P 1'
#
loop_
_entity.id
_entity.type
_entity.pdbx_description
1 polymer ?
#
loop_
_entity_poly.entity_id
_entity_poly.type
_entity_poly.pdbx_seq_one_letter_code
_entity_poly.pdbx_strand_id
1 'polypeptide(L)'
;MLPIARKVPPILTVFFVLLIHTSDWHLGQELHGFDRGVEQDTFLDWLAGQLITLDADALIVTGDVYDTINPAVQAQQRLYQFLRRVLTETPSLQIVLIGGNHDSAARLELPKHLLDADRIHLIGALPRHDGRTVSARTLIELRDKTGTPCAVCAAVPYLRPGDLPTVGAAESPVKALYREVVDAANEVYRSLIQRIFCSCLRIWVAAEFIAARLACPSALAA
;
A
#
# COMPACT_ATOMS: atom_id res chain seq x y z
N MET A 1 -21.63 -41.07 36.81
CA MET A 1 -22.00 -40.39 35.55
C MET A 1 -21.70 -38.91 35.71
N LEU A 2 -20.53 -38.44 35.29
CA LEU A 2 -20.23 -37.00 35.21
C LEU A 2 -20.57 -36.50 33.80
N PRO A 3 -21.21 -35.34 33.63
CA PRO A 3 -21.50 -34.82 32.30
C PRO A 3 -20.20 -34.31 31.66
N ILE A 4 -19.90 -34.84 30.47
CA ILE A 4 -18.84 -34.34 29.61
C ILE A 4 -19.30 -32.97 29.11
N ALA A 5 -18.77 -31.91 29.70
CA ALA A 5 -18.90 -30.56 29.17
C ALA A 5 -18.27 -30.55 27.77
N ARG A 6 -19.11 -30.45 26.73
CA ARG A 6 -18.64 -30.18 25.36
C ARG A 6 -17.99 -28.79 25.39
N LYS A 7 -16.65 -28.76 25.41
CA LYS A 7 -15.88 -27.57 25.02
C LYS A 7 -16.30 -27.21 23.60
N VAL A 8 -17.15 -26.20 23.47
CA VAL A 8 -17.36 -25.52 22.18
C VAL A 8 -15.98 -24.97 21.80
N PRO A 9 -15.40 -25.36 20.65
CA PRO A 9 -14.13 -24.78 20.23
C PRO A 9 -14.34 -23.27 20.08
N PRO A 10 -13.38 -22.42 20.47
CA PRO A 10 -13.51 -20.99 20.21
C PRO A 10 -13.72 -20.82 18.71
N ILE A 11 -14.74 -20.05 18.33
CA ILE A 11 -14.93 -19.60 16.95
C ILE A 11 -13.57 -19.02 16.53
N LEU A 12 -12.93 -19.60 15.52
CA LEU A 12 -11.72 -19.03 14.95
C LEU A 12 -12.11 -17.64 14.42
N THR A 13 -11.78 -16.59 15.16
CA THR A 13 -11.90 -15.22 14.66
C THR A 13 -10.86 -15.09 13.54
N VAL A 14 -11.33 -15.13 12.30
CA VAL A 14 -10.48 -14.93 11.12
C VAL A 14 -10.45 -13.45 10.83
N PHE A 15 -9.29 -12.83 11.04
CA PHE A 15 -9.05 -11.45 10.66
C PHE A 15 -8.64 -11.39 9.18
N PHE A 16 -9.30 -10.56 8.39
CA PHE A 16 -8.99 -10.35 6.98
C PHE A 16 -9.06 -8.88 6.62
N VAL A 17 -8.31 -8.50 5.58
CA VAL A 17 -8.32 -7.16 4.98
C VAL A 17 -8.76 -7.32 3.54
N LEU A 18 -9.83 -6.62 3.16
CA LEU A 18 -10.23 -6.45 1.78
C LEU A 18 -9.55 -5.21 1.20
N LEU A 19 -8.79 -5.41 0.14
CA LEU A 19 -8.04 -4.35 -0.51
C LEU A 19 -8.49 -4.18 -1.97
N ILE A 20 -8.55 -2.93 -2.40
CA ILE A 20 -8.65 -2.55 -3.80
C ILE A 20 -7.27 -2.08 -4.24
N HIS A 21 -6.77 -2.65 -5.33
CA HIS A 21 -5.47 -2.33 -5.91
C HIS A 21 -5.65 -1.83 -7.34
N THR A 22 -4.97 -0.73 -7.68
CA THR A 22 -4.96 -0.11 -9.01
C THR A 22 -3.61 0.60 -9.23
N SER A 23 -3.34 1.05 -10.44
CA SER A 23 -2.15 1.83 -10.79
C SER A 23 -2.44 2.74 -12.01
N ASP A 24 -1.44 3.53 -12.42
CA ASP A 24 -1.38 4.19 -13.73
C ASP A 24 -2.58 5.10 -14.02
N TRP A 25 -2.93 5.96 -13.06
CA TRP A 25 -4.05 6.90 -13.21
C TRP A 25 -3.75 8.00 -14.21
N HIS A 26 -2.49 8.46 -14.28
CA HIS A 26 -2.04 9.54 -15.16
C HIS A 26 -2.99 10.76 -15.10
N LEU A 27 -3.34 11.22 -13.89
CA LEU A 27 -4.25 12.36 -13.74
C LEU A 27 -3.69 13.59 -14.45
N GLY A 28 -4.54 14.23 -15.26
CA GLY A 28 -4.16 15.37 -16.11
C GLY A 28 -3.55 15.02 -17.46
N GLN A 29 -3.51 13.74 -17.84
CA GLN A 29 -3.10 13.33 -19.18
C GLN A 29 -4.01 13.92 -20.28
N GLU A 30 -3.37 14.38 -21.36
CA GLU A 30 -4.00 14.64 -22.64
C GLU A 30 -3.62 13.54 -23.64
N LEU A 31 -4.60 12.99 -24.34
CA LEU A 31 -4.36 11.97 -25.37
C LEU A 31 -4.56 12.60 -26.74
N HIS A 32 -3.48 12.73 -27.52
CA HIS A 32 -3.48 13.44 -28.81
C HIS A 32 -4.03 14.88 -28.73
N GLY A 33 -3.79 15.56 -27.60
CA GLY A 33 -4.28 16.91 -27.34
C GLY A 33 -5.74 16.99 -26.89
N PHE A 34 -6.38 15.85 -26.64
CA PHE A 34 -7.72 15.80 -26.04
C PHE A 34 -7.61 15.56 -24.53
N ASP A 35 -8.25 16.44 -23.76
CA ASP A 35 -8.37 16.29 -22.31
C ASP A 35 -9.14 15.02 -21.94
N ARG A 36 -8.62 14.25 -20.99
CA ARG A 36 -9.25 13.03 -20.46
C ARG A 36 -9.94 13.23 -19.12
N GLY A 37 -10.11 14.49 -18.70
CA GLY A 37 -10.65 14.84 -17.40
C GLY A 37 -11.99 14.17 -17.08
N VAL A 38 -12.93 14.16 -18.03
CA VAL A 38 -14.25 13.52 -17.83
C VAL A 38 -14.14 12.02 -17.58
N GLU A 39 -13.25 11.33 -18.31
CA GLU A 39 -13.01 9.89 -18.11
C GLU A 39 -12.37 9.62 -16.75
N GLN A 40 -11.40 10.45 -16.36
CA GLN A 40 -10.73 10.36 -15.07
C GLN A 40 -11.72 10.59 -13.91
N ASP A 41 -12.57 11.62 -14.02
CA ASP A 41 -13.60 11.92 -13.01
C ASP A 41 -14.60 10.77 -12.90
N THR A 42 -15.03 10.21 -14.04
CA THR A 42 -15.93 9.05 -14.07
C THR A 42 -15.30 7.81 -13.43
N PHE A 43 -14.02 7.54 -13.71
CA PHE A 43 -13.28 6.44 -13.10
C PHE A 43 -13.14 6.61 -11.59
N LEU A 44 -12.76 7.80 -11.12
CA LEU A 44 -12.59 8.10 -9.70
C LEU A 44 -13.93 8.00 -8.95
N ASP A 45 -15.03 8.43 -9.57
CA ASP A 45 -16.37 8.29 -9.01
C ASP A 45 -16.81 6.82 -8.91
N TRP A 46 -16.54 6.03 -9.96
CA TRP A 46 -16.78 4.59 -9.93
C TRP A 46 -15.95 3.90 -8.85
N LEU A 47 -14.66 4.23 -8.75
CA LEU A 47 -13.74 3.67 -7.75
C LEU A 47 -14.18 4.00 -6.32
N ALA A 48 -14.59 5.24 -6.08
CA ALA A 48 -15.18 5.65 -4.79
C ALA A 48 -16.42 4.79 -4.48
N GLY A 49 -17.31 4.60 -5.46
CA GLY A 49 -18.46 3.71 -5.31
C GLY A 49 -18.09 2.26 -4.99
N GLN A 50 -17.03 1.72 -5.59
CA GLN A 50 -16.55 0.36 -5.29
C GLN A 50 -15.99 0.25 -3.87
N LEU A 51 -15.17 1.22 -3.43
CA LEU A 51 -14.61 1.24 -2.08
C LEU A 51 -15.71 1.21 -1.02
N ILE A 52 -16.80 1.95 -1.24
CA ILE A 52 -17.96 1.99 -0.34
C ILE A 52 -18.78 0.70 -0.42
N THR A 53 -19.13 0.26 -1.63
CA THR A 53 -20.01 -0.90 -1.84
C THR A 53 -19.39 -2.19 -1.32
N LEU A 54 -18.08 -2.34 -1.51
CA LEU A 54 -17.33 -3.50 -1.02
C LEU A 54 -16.92 -3.35 0.45
N ASP A 55 -17.13 -2.17 1.05
CA ASP A 55 -16.61 -1.81 2.37
C ASP A 55 -15.12 -2.14 2.49
N ALA A 56 -14.32 -1.66 1.54
CA ALA A 56 -12.89 -1.96 1.50
C ALA A 56 -12.14 -1.44 2.75
N ASP A 57 -11.16 -2.20 3.22
CA ASP A 57 -10.26 -1.82 4.31
C ASP A 57 -9.10 -0.95 3.81
N ALA A 58 -8.60 -1.22 2.60
CA ALA A 58 -7.48 -0.49 2.02
C ALA A 58 -7.63 -0.21 0.51
N LEU A 59 -7.18 0.97 0.08
CA LEU A 59 -6.90 1.31 -1.32
C LEU A 59 -5.38 1.39 -1.51
N ILE A 60 -4.84 0.67 -2.50
CA ILE A 60 -3.43 0.73 -2.86
C ILE A 60 -3.32 1.19 -4.32
N VAL A 61 -2.61 2.30 -4.55
CA VAL A 61 -2.32 2.84 -5.89
C VAL A 61 -0.82 2.74 -6.14
N THR A 62 -0.42 1.93 -7.12
CA THR A 62 1.00 1.54 -7.29
C THR A 62 1.65 2.21 -8.49
N GLY A 63 1.82 3.52 -8.42
CA GLY A 63 2.56 4.28 -9.43
C GLY A 63 1.68 5.12 -10.34
N ASP A 64 2.33 6.11 -10.95
CA ASP A 64 1.84 7.05 -11.97
C ASP A 64 0.46 7.61 -11.63
N VAL A 65 0.39 8.27 -10.45
CA VAL A 65 -0.80 8.98 -10.00
C VAL A 65 -1.07 10.17 -10.91
N TYR A 66 -0.02 10.93 -11.23
CA TYR A 66 -0.08 12.05 -12.16
C TYR A 66 0.61 11.72 -13.48
N ASP A 67 0.15 12.35 -14.56
CA ASP A 67 0.77 12.15 -15.88
C ASP A 67 2.15 12.79 -16.01
N THR A 68 2.45 13.82 -15.22
CA THR A 68 3.73 14.52 -15.29
C THR A 68 4.23 14.93 -13.91
N ILE A 69 5.55 15.17 -13.82
CA ILE A 69 6.21 15.64 -12.58
C ILE A 69 5.73 17.02 -12.12
N ASN A 70 5.07 17.78 -13.00
CA ASN A 70 4.48 19.06 -12.69
C ASN A 70 2.99 19.06 -13.09
N PRO A 71 2.15 18.35 -12.32
CA PRO A 71 0.76 18.14 -12.69
C PRO A 71 -0.02 19.46 -12.71
N ALA A 72 -0.94 19.57 -13.67
CA ALA A 72 -1.87 20.68 -13.73
C ALA A 72 -2.68 20.79 -12.42
N VAL A 73 -3.08 22.01 -12.05
CA VAL A 73 -3.87 22.26 -10.84
C VAL A 73 -5.15 21.43 -10.82
N GLN A 74 -5.80 21.25 -11.98
CA GLN A 74 -7.01 20.44 -12.11
C GLN A 74 -6.76 18.97 -11.75
N ALA A 75 -5.64 18.38 -12.18
CA ALA A 75 -5.28 17.01 -11.83
C ALA A 75 -5.05 16.85 -10.32
N GLN A 76 -4.38 17.82 -9.69
CA GLN A 76 -4.20 17.84 -8.24
C GLN A 76 -5.54 17.97 -7.51
N GLN A 77 -6.43 18.84 -7.98
CA GLN A 77 -7.78 19.00 -7.44
C GLN A 77 -8.57 17.69 -7.52
N ARG A 78 -8.51 16.95 -8.63
CA ARG A 78 -9.16 15.64 -8.78
C ARG A 78 -8.72 14.66 -7.70
N LEU A 79 -7.40 14.51 -7.49
CA LEU A 79 -6.88 13.63 -6.46
C LEU A 79 -7.42 14.02 -5.07
N TYR A 80 -7.31 15.29 -4.70
CA TYR A 80 -7.73 15.73 -3.36
C TYR A 80 -9.24 15.67 -3.14
N GLN A 81 -10.04 15.93 -4.17
CA GLN A 81 -11.49 15.76 -4.10
C GLN A 81 -11.86 14.29 -3.94
N PHE A 82 -11.24 13.38 -4.70
CA PHE A 82 -11.41 11.94 -4.54
C PHE A 82 -11.03 11.48 -3.13
N LEU A 83 -9.82 11.84 -2.65
CA LEU A 83 -9.35 11.50 -1.30
C LEU A 83 -10.33 11.98 -0.24
N ARG A 84 -10.72 13.26 -0.28
CA ARG A 84 -11.69 13.82 0.66
C ARG A 84 -12.99 13.03 0.67
N ARG A 85 -13.52 12.68 -0.51
CA ARG A 85 -14.76 11.92 -0.66
C ARG A 85 -14.66 10.56 0.01
N VAL A 86 -13.70 9.72 -0.40
CA VAL A 86 -13.58 8.34 0.10
C VAL A 86 -13.22 8.29 1.59
N LEU A 87 -12.43 9.24 2.10
CA LEU A 87 -12.09 9.29 3.52
C LEU A 87 -13.28 9.70 4.41
N THR A 88 -14.21 10.48 3.85
CA THR A 88 -15.45 10.90 4.53
C THR A 88 -16.48 9.77 4.50
N GLU A 89 -16.66 9.13 3.34
CA GLU A 89 -17.66 8.08 3.13
C GLU A 89 -17.22 6.71 3.67
N THR A 90 -15.91 6.49 3.85
CA THR A 90 -15.34 5.23 4.39
C THR A 90 -14.35 5.54 5.52
N PRO A 91 -14.83 5.77 6.77
CA PRO A 91 -14.00 6.25 7.88
C PRO A 91 -12.86 5.31 8.31
N SER A 92 -12.96 4.01 8.05
CA SER A 92 -11.90 3.04 8.37
C SER A 92 -10.93 2.78 7.21
N LEU A 93 -11.14 3.39 6.04
CA LEU A 93 -10.31 3.15 4.86
C LEU A 93 -8.88 3.66 5.10
N GLN A 94 -7.91 2.78 4.85
CA GLN A 94 -6.51 3.13 4.68
C GLN A 94 -6.20 3.33 3.19
N ILE A 95 -5.36 4.31 2.86
CA ILE A 95 -4.96 4.63 1.49
C ILE A 95 -3.44 4.65 1.42
N VAL A 96 -2.89 3.90 0.48
CA VAL A 96 -1.45 3.87 0.16
C VAL A 96 -1.29 4.33 -1.29
N LEU A 97 -0.80 5.56 -1.47
CA LEU A 97 -0.44 6.10 -2.79
C LEU A 97 1.07 6.03 -2.96
N ILE A 98 1.50 5.34 -4.00
CA ILE A 98 2.91 5.11 -4.32
C ILE A 98 3.22 5.85 -5.62
N GLY A 99 4.28 6.66 -5.61
CA GLY A 99 4.70 7.43 -6.76
C GLY A 99 5.41 6.57 -7.82
N GLY A 100 5.06 6.78 -9.07
CA GLY A 100 5.72 6.19 -10.23
C GLY A 100 6.82 7.07 -10.82
N ASN A 101 7.24 6.76 -12.05
CA ASN A 101 8.28 7.52 -12.75
C ASN A 101 7.76 8.86 -13.30
N HIS A 102 6.46 8.99 -13.50
CA HIS A 102 5.84 10.27 -13.89
C HIS A 102 5.65 11.21 -12.69
N ASP A 103 5.66 10.68 -11.47
CA ASP A 103 5.39 11.45 -10.26
C ASP A 103 6.64 12.17 -9.72
N SER A 104 6.44 13.40 -9.27
CA SER A 104 7.41 14.09 -8.43
C SER A 104 7.25 13.65 -6.97
N ALA A 105 8.28 13.00 -6.42
CA ALA A 105 8.27 12.53 -5.03
C ALA A 105 7.92 13.64 -4.03
N ALA A 106 8.59 14.78 -4.15
CA ALA A 106 8.41 15.91 -3.24
C ALA A 106 7.00 16.51 -3.33
N ARG A 107 6.38 16.52 -4.52
CA ARG A 107 5.02 17.04 -4.69
C ARG A 107 3.97 16.06 -4.20
N LEU A 108 4.14 14.77 -4.50
CA LEU A 108 3.23 13.72 -4.04
C LEU A 108 3.21 13.66 -2.51
N GLU A 109 4.38 13.78 -1.86
CA GLU A 109 4.50 13.73 -0.41
C GLU A 109 4.19 15.04 0.30
N LEU A 110 4.13 16.18 -0.41
CA LEU A 110 3.94 17.51 0.17
C LEU A 110 2.78 17.61 1.18
N PRO A 111 1.57 17.07 0.90
CA PRO A 111 0.44 17.23 1.81
C PRO A 111 0.51 16.30 3.03
N LYS A 112 1.48 15.38 3.14
CA LYS A 112 1.51 14.34 4.19
C LYS A 112 1.41 14.90 5.62
N HIS A 113 1.89 16.12 5.85
CA HIS A 113 1.84 16.79 7.15
C HIS A 113 0.45 17.32 7.55
N LEU A 114 -0.48 17.37 6.59
CA LEU A 114 -1.87 17.80 6.80
C LEU A 114 -2.84 16.62 6.87
N LEU A 115 -2.37 15.41 6.60
CA LEU A 115 -3.18 14.21 6.47
C LEU A 115 -3.07 13.34 7.72
N ASP A 116 -4.10 12.51 7.94
CA ASP A 116 -4.08 11.49 8.97
C ASP A 116 -3.01 10.43 8.61
N ALA A 117 -1.89 10.47 9.33
CA ALA A 117 -0.72 9.64 9.05
C ALA A 117 -0.94 8.14 9.32
N ASP A 118 -2.01 7.76 10.03
CA ASP A 118 -2.38 6.37 10.28
C ASP A 118 -3.30 5.81 9.18
N ARG A 119 -3.94 6.69 8.40
CA ARG A 119 -4.88 6.33 7.34
C ARG A 119 -4.36 6.58 5.95
N ILE A 120 -3.46 7.55 5.75
CA ILE A 120 -3.04 7.98 4.41
C ILE A 120 -1.52 7.99 4.33
N HIS A 121 -1.00 7.11 3.50
CA HIS A 121 0.42 6.95 3.25
C HIS A 121 0.73 7.39 1.82
N LEU A 122 1.46 8.50 1.70
CA LEU A 122 1.95 9.01 0.42
C LEU A 122 3.44 8.72 0.35
N ILE A 123 3.84 7.83 -0.55
CA ILE A 123 5.22 7.35 -0.68
C ILE A 123 5.72 7.70 -2.07
N GLY A 124 6.45 8.81 -2.19
CA GLY A 124 6.97 9.31 -3.46
C GLY A 124 8.45 8.98 -3.69
N ALA A 125 9.21 8.79 -2.61
CA ALA A 125 10.59 8.34 -2.64
C ALA A 125 10.88 7.37 -1.49
N LEU A 126 11.94 6.57 -1.64
CA LEU A 126 12.42 5.76 -0.54
C LEU A 126 12.85 6.67 0.63
N PRO A 127 12.36 6.43 1.85
CA PRO A 127 12.78 7.18 3.02
C PRO A 127 14.28 7.03 3.25
N ARG A 128 14.95 8.15 3.56
CA ARG A 128 16.38 8.19 3.85
C ARG A 128 16.67 8.71 5.24
N HIS A 129 17.63 8.09 5.92
CA HIS A 129 18.19 8.55 7.18
C HIS A 129 19.71 8.45 7.09
N ASP A 130 20.41 9.55 7.32
CA ASP A 130 21.87 9.66 7.18
C ASP A 130 22.42 9.11 5.84
N GLY A 131 21.69 9.40 4.75
CA GLY A 131 22.07 8.96 3.40
C GLY A 131 21.81 7.48 3.11
N ARG A 132 21.27 6.70 4.06
CA ARG A 132 20.88 5.31 3.88
C ARG A 132 19.37 5.16 3.70
N THR A 133 18.98 4.24 2.83
CA THR A 133 17.58 3.85 2.67
C THR A 133 17.06 3.20 3.97
N VAL A 134 15.86 3.58 4.39
CA VAL A 134 15.19 3.03 5.57
C VAL A 134 13.98 2.24 5.12
N SER A 135 14.21 0.99 4.75
CA SER A 135 13.21 0.06 4.25
C SER A 135 12.00 -0.08 5.19
N ALA A 136 12.22 -0.03 6.51
CA ALA A 136 11.14 -0.11 7.51
C ALA A 136 10.07 1.01 7.39
N ARG A 137 10.44 2.19 6.89
CA ARG A 137 9.49 3.32 6.72
C ARG A 137 8.63 3.21 5.46
N THR A 138 8.87 2.19 4.64
CA THR A 138 7.99 1.80 3.52
C THR A 138 7.00 0.72 3.92
N LEU A 139 7.11 0.16 5.13
CA LEU A 139 6.23 -0.90 5.61
C LEU A 139 5.02 -0.29 6.32
N ILE A 140 3.84 -0.63 5.83
CA ILE A 140 2.56 -0.12 6.30
C ILE A 140 1.74 -1.31 6.79
N GLU A 141 1.32 -1.28 8.05
CA GLU A 141 0.38 -2.25 8.58
C GLU A 141 -1.02 -1.96 8.02
N LEU A 142 -1.56 -2.92 7.26
CA LEU A 142 -2.97 -2.87 6.83
C LEU A 142 -3.81 -3.53 7.91
N ARG A 143 -4.84 -2.81 8.36
CA ARG A 143 -5.71 -3.15 9.47
C ARG A 143 -7.10 -3.48 8.97
N ASP A 144 -7.77 -4.40 9.65
CA ASP A 144 -9.20 -4.60 9.44
C ASP A 144 -10.02 -3.46 10.05
N LYS A 145 -11.34 -3.56 9.92
CA LYS A 145 -12.32 -2.62 10.52
C LYS A 145 -12.22 -2.45 12.03
N THR A 146 -11.56 -3.37 12.75
CA THR A 146 -11.37 -3.27 14.21
C THR A 146 -10.06 -2.55 14.59
N GLY A 147 -9.23 -2.22 13.60
CA GLY A 147 -7.90 -1.66 13.79
C GLY A 147 -6.81 -2.73 13.98
N THR A 148 -7.16 -4.01 13.82
CA THR A 148 -6.24 -5.14 14.00
C THR A 148 -5.36 -5.31 12.75
N PRO A 149 -4.02 -5.28 12.86
CA PRO A 149 -3.14 -5.53 11.72
C PRO A 149 -3.33 -6.94 11.14
N CYS A 150 -3.65 -7.02 9.85
CA CYS A 150 -3.88 -8.29 9.13
C CYS A 150 -3.00 -8.46 7.88
N ALA A 151 -2.30 -7.40 7.46
CA ALA A 151 -1.30 -7.50 6.41
C ALA A 151 -0.19 -6.45 6.60
N VAL A 152 0.93 -6.65 5.91
CA VAL A 152 1.99 -5.63 5.77
C VAL A 152 2.14 -5.29 4.30
N CYS A 153 1.97 -4.02 3.96
CA CYS A 153 2.25 -3.47 2.64
C CYS A 153 3.64 -2.84 2.64
N ALA A 154 4.56 -3.38 1.84
CA ALA A 154 5.82 -2.74 1.52
C ALA A 154 5.63 -1.82 0.31
N ALA A 155 5.42 -0.54 0.57
CA ALA A 155 5.17 0.50 -0.42
C ALA A 155 6.48 1.06 -0.97
N VAL A 156 6.98 0.46 -2.04
CA VAL A 156 8.23 0.86 -2.68
C VAL A 156 7.89 1.74 -3.91
N PRO A 157 8.32 3.01 -3.97
CA PRO A 157 8.06 3.85 -5.13
C PRO A 157 8.99 3.51 -6.29
N TYR A 158 8.76 4.15 -7.43
CA TYR A 158 9.68 4.04 -8.56
C TYR A 158 11.11 4.39 -8.13
N LEU A 159 12.02 3.45 -8.41
CA LEU A 159 13.41 3.51 -7.97
C LEU A 159 14.23 4.36 -8.93
N ARG A 160 14.75 5.49 -8.45
CA ARG A 160 15.70 6.30 -9.22
C ARG A 160 17.11 5.72 -9.06
N PRO A 161 18.03 5.92 -10.01
CA PRO A 161 19.41 5.40 -9.89
C PRO A 161 20.09 5.80 -8.57
N GLY A 162 19.77 6.99 -8.07
CA GLY A 162 20.29 7.46 -6.79
C GLY A 162 19.78 6.68 -5.59
N ASP A 163 18.63 5.98 -5.67
CA ASP A 163 17.98 5.26 -4.57
C ASP A 163 18.53 3.84 -4.36
N LEU A 164 19.25 3.31 -5.34
CA LEU A 164 19.73 1.94 -5.36
C LEU A 164 21.00 1.76 -4.51
N PRO A 165 21.12 0.63 -3.79
CA PRO A 165 22.33 0.33 -3.03
C PRO A 165 23.51 0.03 -3.97
N THR A 166 24.72 0.36 -3.51
CA THR A 166 25.94 -0.08 -4.20
C THR A 166 26.18 -1.55 -3.92
N VAL A 167 26.20 -2.39 -4.96
CA VAL A 167 26.47 -3.83 -4.87
C VAL A 167 27.63 -4.24 -5.77
N GLY A 168 28.20 -5.43 -5.54
CA GLY A 168 29.25 -5.99 -6.39
C GLY A 168 28.76 -6.28 -7.81
N ALA A 169 29.69 -6.40 -8.77
CA ALA A 169 29.39 -6.53 -10.21
C ALA A 169 28.49 -7.72 -10.59
N ALA A 170 28.36 -8.73 -9.73
CA ALA A 170 27.54 -9.93 -9.97
C ALA A 170 26.08 -9.80 -9.47
N GLU A 171 25.73 -8.74 -8.74
CA GLU A 171 24.40 -8.57 -8.15
C GLU A 171 23.65 -7.39 -8.78
N SER A 172 22.33 -7.52 -8.95
CA SER A 172 21.48 -6.41 -9.38
C SER A 172 21.17 -5.52 -8.16
N PRO A 173 21.49 -4.21 -8.21
CA PRO A 173 21.16 -3.27 -7.14
C PRO A 173 19.67 -3.28 -6.77
N VAL A 174 18.81 -3.41 -7.78
CA VAL A 174 17.36 -3.51 -7.62
C VAL A 174 17.00 -4.75 -6.82
N LYS A 175 17.49 -5.93 -7.21
CA LYS A 175 17.21 -7.19 -6.48
C LYS A 175 17.70 -7.14 -5.03
N ALA A 176 18.86 -6.52 -4.79
CA ALA A 176 19.39 -6.35 -3.44
C ALA A 176 18.46 -5.50 -2.56
N LEU A 177 17.97 -4.38 -3.09
CA LEU A 177 17.00 -3.52 -2.39
C LEU A 177 15.69 -4.27 -2.10
N TYR A 178 15.09 -4.94 -3.09
CA TYR A 178 13.86 -5.70 -2.86
C TYR A 178 14.04 -6.81 -1.83
N ARG A 179 15.20 -7.47 -1.80
CA ARG A 179 15.52 -8.45 -0.76
C ARG A 179 15.53 -7.80 0.62
N GLU A 180 16.19 -6.66 0.78
CA GLU A 180 16.21 -5.91 2.05
C GLU A 180 14.80 -5.52 2.52
N VAL A 181 13.96 -5.03 1.59
CA VAL A 181 12.57 -4.67 1.88
C VAL A 181 11.75 -5.89 2.29
N VAL A 182 11.89 -7.02 1.59
CA VAL A 182 11.20 -8.27 1.91
C VAL A 182 11.65 -8.83 3.26
N ASP A 183 12.95 -8.78 3.55
CA ASP A 183 13.50 -9.24 4.83
C ASP A 183 12.98 -8.37 5.99
N ALA A 184 12.94 -7.05 5.80
CA ALA A 184 12.34 -6.14 6.77
C ALA A 184 10.82 -6.41 6.95
N ALA A 185 10.09 -6.63 5.85
CA ALA A 185 8.67 -6.96 5.89
C ALA A 185 8.40 -8.28 6.63
N ASN A 186 9.26 -9.29 6.41
CA ASN A 186 9.20 -10.57 7.11
C ASN A 186 9.44 -10.42 8.61
N GLU A 187 10.29 -9.48 9.04
CA GLU A 187 10.53 -9.25 10.46
C GLU A 187 9.31 -8.59 11.14
N VAL A 188 8.73 -7.57 10.51
CA VAL A 188 7.47 -6.95 10.99
C VAL A 188 6.36 -8.00 11.05
N TYR A 189 6.24 -8.82 10.01
CA TYR A 189 5.30 -9.92 9.92
C TYR A 189 5.43 -10.92 11.09
N ARG A 190 6.66 -11.36 11.40
CA ARG A 190 6.91 -12.27 12.54
C ARG A 190 6.48 -11.64 13.86
N SER A 191 6.78 -10.36 14.07
CA SER A 191 6.35 -9.62 15.26
C SER A 191 4.82 -9.56 15.38
N LEU A 192 4.11 -9.36 14.27
CA LEU A 192 2.65 -9.32 14.24
C LEU A 192 2.00 -10.67 14.55
N ILE A 193 2.52 -11.77 14.00
CA ILE A 193 1.99 -13.12 14.30
C ILE A 193 2.11 -13.44 15.78
N GLN A 194 3.25 -13.11 16.40
CA GLN A 194 3.48 -13.34 17.83
C GLN A 194 2.45 -12.60 18.70
N ARG A 195 1.90 -11.48 18.22
CA ARG A 195 0.90 -10.67 18.94
C ARG A 195 -0.54 -11.13 18.73
N ILE A 196 -0.88 -11.61 17.53
CA ILE A 196 -2.29 -11.80 17.11
C ILE A 196 -2.70 -13.29 17.10
N PHE A 197 -1.76 -14.24 17.29
CA PHE A 197 -2.02 -15.69 17.20
C PHE A 197 -2.77 -16.10 15.92
N CYS A 198 -2.58 -15.34 14.83
CA CYS A 198 -3.24 -15.54 13.54
C CYS A 198 -2.23 -16.04 12.50
N SER A 199 -2.53 -17.16 11.85
CA SER A 199 -1.66 -17.81 10.84
C SER A 199 -1.86 -17.27 9.41
N CYS A 200 -2.75 -16.29 9.21
CA CYS A 200 -3.25 -15.88 7.88
C CYS A 200 -2.73 -14.51 7.40
N LEU A 201 -1.79 -13.91 8.13
CA LEU A 201 -1.19 -12.61 7.78
C LEU A 201 -0.57 -12.70 6.36
N ARG A 202 -0.63 -11.62 5.56
CA ARG A 202 -0.10 -11.59 4.17
C ARG A 202 0.85 -10.40 3.98
N ILE A 203 1.91 -10.59 3.19
CA ILE A 203 2.84 -9.51 2.79
C ILE A 203 2.53 -9.11 1.35
N TRP A 204 2.43 -7.80 1.10
CA TRP A 204 2.21 -7.21 -0.21
C TRP A 204 3.36 -6.28 -0.54
N VAL A 205 4.16 -6.58 -1.56
CA VAL A 205 5.19 -5.67 -2.03
C VAL A 205 4.66 -4.92 -3.25
N ALA A 206 4.56 -3.61 -3.13
CA ALA A 206 3.95 -2.75 -4.12
C ALA A 206 5.02 -1.81 -4.67
N ALA A 207 5.52 -2.15 -5.87
CA ALA A 207 6.42 -1.34 -6.71
C ALA A 207 6.63 -1.94 -8.10
N GLU A 208 6.44 -3.25 -8.20
CA GLU A 208 6.38 -4.08 -9.40
C GLU A 208 5.56 -5.31 -8.96
N PHE A 209 4.82 -5.93 -9.86
CA PHE A 209 3.89 -7.06 -9.64
C PHE A 209 4.50 -8.25 -8.84
N ILE A 210 4.68 -8.14 -7.52
CA ILE A 210 5.07 -9.23 -6.62
C ILE A 210 4.07 -9.32 -5.47
N ALA A 211 2.91 -9.90 -5.78
CA ALA A 211 2.07 -10.53 -4.76
C ALA A 211 2.73 -11.87 -4.34
N ALA A 212 3.81 -11.81 -3.55
CA ALA A 212 4.38 -13.02 -2.97
C ALA A 212 3.50 -13.50 -1.83
N ARG A 213 2.75 -14.58 -2.06
CA ARG A 213 2.14 -15.35 -0.97
C ARG A 213 3.24 -16.10 -0.23
N LEU A 214 3.91 -15.46 0.71
CA LEU A 214 4.88 -16.12 1.57
C LEU A 214 4.13 -17.06 2.50
N ALA A 215 4.28 -18.36 2.28
CA ALA A 215 3.70 -19.39 3.13
C ALA A 215 4.29 -19.28 4.53
N CYS A 216 3.43 -19.39 5.55
CA CYS A 216 3.86 -19.53 6.93
C CYS A 216 4.77 -20.78 7.03
N PRO A 217 5.98 -20.69 7.60
CA PRO A 217 6.88 -21.85 7.73
C PRO A 217 6.27 -23.02 8.52
N SER A 218 5.23 -22.78 9.33
CA SER A 218 4.53 -23.82 10.08
C SER A 218 3.61 -24.71 9.23
N ALA A 219 3.40 -24.41 7.95
CA ALA A 219 2.60 -25.23 7.04
C ALA A 219 3.38 -26.33 6.30
N LEU A 220 4.70 -26.44 6.53
CA LEU A 220 5.58 -27.47 5.93
C LEU A 220 5.98 -28.58 6.92
N ALA A 221 5.36 -28.63 8.09
CA ALA A 221 5.54 -29.70 9.07
C ALA A 221 4.19 -30.34 9.43
N ALA A 222 3.60 -31.04 8.45
CA ALA A 222 2.59 -32.08 8.65
C ALA A 222 2.67 -33.09 7.50
#